data_AF-A0A8T4UZC4-F1
#
_entry.id   AF-A0A8T4UZC4-F1
#
_cell.length_a   1.000
_cell.length_b   1.000
_cell.length_c   1.000
_cell.angle_alpha   90.00
_cell.angle_beta   90.00
_cell.angle_gamma   90.00
#
_symmetry.space_group_name_H-M   'P 1'
#
loop_
_entity.id
_entity.type
_entity.pdbx_description
1 polymer ?
#
loop_
_entity_poly.entity_id
_entity_poly.type
_entity_poly.pdbx_seq_one_letter_code
_entity_poly.pdbx_strand_id
1 'polypeptide(L)'
;MTYEMTIVKLEGFTHQYGLDVVQHLNEVINRLSLCNHDLEQIGKGVNGYVSHAIHGTTEDDYTWFGRLYFNRRGARVAVLFPWHQDFDHPVTRMDRSINIYASEKMPEKDIEGLAEELGLQATLYRNIWEIC
;
A
#
# COMPACT_ATOMS: atom_id res chain seq x y z
N MET A 1 19.91 8.57 0.36
CA MET A 1 19.59 7.96 1.67
C MET A 1 19.09 6.56 1.39
N THR A 2 19.68 5.54 1.98
CA THR A 2 19.20 4.15 1.89
C THR A 2 18.11 3.97 2.92
N TYR A 3 16.89 3.77 2.45
CA TYR A 3 15.72 3.49 3.28
C TYR A 3 15.80 2.06 3.82
N GLU A 4 15.61 1.89 5.12
CA GLU A 4 15.41 0.57 5.73
C GLU A 4 13.94 0.44 6.16
N MET A 5 13.22 -0.49 5.53
CA MET A 5 11.83 -0.76 5.90
C MET A 5 11.79 -1.30 7.33
N THR A 6 11.05 -0.63 8.21
CA THR A 6 10.84 -1.16 9.56
C THR A 6 9.93 -2.39 9.46
N ILE A 7 10.42 -3.54 9.92
CA ILE A 7 9.62 -4.76 10.02
C ILE A 7 8.70 -4.61 11.24
N VAL A 8 7.40 -4.52 10.99
CA VAL A 8 6.38 -4.34 12.04
C VAL A 8 5.23 -5.26 11.73
N LYS A 9 4.74 -6.00 12.74
CA LYS A 9 3.66 -6.96 12.51
C LYS A 9 2.30 -6.28 12.35
N LEU A 10 1.43 -6.95 11.61
CA LEU A 10 0.02 -6.63 11.45
C LEU A 10 -0.81 -7.86 11.87
N GLU A 11 -1.78 -7.68 12.75
CA GLU A 11 -2.58 -8.78 13.28
C GLU A 11 -3.24 -9.61 12.16
N GLY A 12 -3.08 -10.94 12.23
CA GLY A 12 -3.62 -11.87 11.22
C GLY A 12 -2.78 -11.99 9.94
N PHE A 13 -1.62 -11.33 9.87
CA PHE A 13 -0.65 -11.42 8.80
C PHE A 13 0.71 -11.87 9.34
N THR A 14 1.35 -12.80 8.63
CA THR A 14 2.58 -13.46 9.12
C THR A 14 3.82 -13.06 8.34
N HIS A 15 3.65 -12.43 7.18
CA HIS A 15 4.74 -12.05 6.28
C HIS A 15 4.56 -10.60 5.83
N GLN A 16 5.65 -9.82 5.93
CA GLN A 16 5.77 -8.47 5.37
C GLN A 16 6.77 -8.54 4.21
N TYR A 17 6.47 -7.86 3.11
CA TYR A 17 7.32 -7.79 1.93
C TYR A 17 8.28 -6.60 2.01
N GLY A 18 9.47 -6.76 1.43
CA GLY A 18 10.54 -5.76 1.44
C GLY A 18 10.23 -4.53 0.60
N LEU A 19 11.05 -3.48 0.78
CA LEU A 19 10.93 -2.21 0.05
C LEU A 19 11.03 -2.40 -1.47
N ASP A 20 11.90 -3.29 -1.91
CA ASP A 20 12.15 -3.62 -3.31
C ASP A 20 10.86 -4.02 -4.05
N VAL A 21 9.97 -4.77 -3.39
CA VAL A 21 8.68 -5.21 -3.94
C VAL A 21 7.71 -4.05 -4.13
N VAL A 22 7.80 -3.01 -3.30
CA VAL A 22 6.84 -1.90 -3.24
C VAL A 22 7.41 -0.59 -3.77
N GLN A 23 8.66 -0.55 -4.22
CA GLN A 23 9.37 0.68 -4.53
C GLN A 23 8.65 1.49 -5.61
N HIS A 24 8.29 0.86 -6.72
CA HIS A 24 7.62 1.55 -7.82
C HIS A 24 6.24 2.08 -7.40
N LEU A 25 5.47 1.30 -6.63
CA LEU A 25 4.19 1.76 -6.09
C LEU A 25 4.37 2.97 -5.17
N ASN A 26 5.42 3.01 -4.33
CA ASN A 26 5.74 4.18 -3.53
C ASN A 26 6.04 5.40 -4.39
N GLU A 27 6.84 5.25 -5.45
CA GLU A 27 7.17 6.36 -6.36
C GLU A 27 5.95 6.93 -7.07
N VAL A 28 5.01 6.08 -7.48
CA VAL A 28 3.74 6.50 -8.08
C VAL A 28 2.86 7.20 -7.05
N ILE A 29 2.60 6.57 -5.91
CA ILE A 29 1.66 7.08 -4.90
C ILE A 29 2.18 8.35 -4.22
N ASN A 30 3.48 8.48 -3.96
CA ASN A 30 4.04 9.69 -3.35
C ASN A 30 3.75 10.95 -4.19
N ARG A 31 3.71 10.81 -5.52
CA ARG A 31 3.39 11.92 -6.44
C ARG A 31 1.90 12.26 -6.48
N LEU A 32 1.06 11.46 -5.83
CA LEU A 32 -0.39 11.60 -5.84
C LEU A 32 -0.89 11.98 -4.45
N SER A 33 -1.55 13.13 -4.33
CA SER A 33 -2.31 13.48 -3.13
C SER A 33 -3.66 12.77 -3.14
N LEU A 34 -3.68 11.52 -2.66
CA LEU A 34 -4.88 10.68 -2.63
C LEU A 34 -5.69 10.88 -1.33
N CYS A 35 -7.01 10.90 -1.47
CA CYS A 35 -7.92 10.72 -0.35
C CYS A 35 -8.33 9.24 -0.18
N ASN A 36 -9.00 8.89 0.93
CA ASN A 36 -9.43 7.50 1.18
C ASN A 36 -10.43 7.00 0.13
N HIS A 37 -11.24 7.88 -0.46
CA HIS A 37 -12.14 7.51 -1.55
C HIS A 37 -11.35 7.10 -2.80
N ASP A 38 -10.28 7.84 -3.14
CA ASP A 38 -9.43 7.50 -4.28
C ASP A 38 -8.77 6.13 -4.07
N LEU A 39 -8.27 5.84 -2.86
CA LEU A 39 -7.71 4.53 -2.53
C LEU A 39 -8.73 3.40 -2.71
N GLU A 40 -9.98 3.61 -2.29
CA GLU A 40 -11.05 2.64 -2.49
C GLU A 40 -11.30 2.39 -3.99
N GLN A 41 -11.38 3.45 -4.80
CA GLN A 41 -11.61 3.32 -6.25
C GLN A 41 -10.44 2.64 -6.96
N ILE A 42 -9.20 2.99 -6.62
CA ILE A 42 -7.98 2.36 -7.15
C ILE A 42 -7.99 0.86 -6.81
N GLY A 43 -8.26 0.50 -5.55
CA GLY A 43 -8.38 -0.88 -5.13
C GLY A 43 -9.45 -1.64 -5.90
N LYS A 44 -10.63 -1.03 -6.11
CA LYS A 44 -11.73 -1.61 -6.88
C LYS A 44 -11.37 -1.80 -8.36
N GLY A 45 -10.57 -0.88 -8.92
CA GLY A 45 -10.03 -1.00 -10.28
C GLY A 45 -9.11 -2.21 -10.45
N VAL A 46 -8.37 -2.59 -9.41
CA VAL A 46 -7.57 -3.83 -9.39
C VAL A 46 -8.44 -5.06 -9.17
N ASN A 47 -9.34 -5.01 -8.19
CA ASN A 47 -10.27 -6.10 -7.87
C ASN A 47 -11.57 -5.53 -7.31
N GLY A 48 -12.69 -5.75 -8.01
CA GLY A 48 -14.01 -5.24 -7.61
C GLY A 48 -14.52 -5.73 -6.24
N TYR A 49 -13.90 -6.79 -5.68
CA TYR A 49 -14.19 -7.33 -4.35
C TYR A 49 -13.15 -6.94 -3.29
N VAL A 50 -12.28 -5.98 -3.56
CA VAL A 50 -11.35 -5.44 -2.56
C VAL A 50 -12.15 -4.96 -1.34
N SER A 51 -11.63 -5.22 -0.14
CA SER A 51 -12.13 -4.55 1.05
C SER A 51 -11.22 -3.36 1.36
N HIS A 52 -11.80 -2.17 1.41
CA HIS A 52 -11.14 -0.96 1.88
C HIS A 52 -11.50 -0.71 3.34
N ALA A 53 -10.55 -0.18 4.11
CA ALA A 53 -10.88 0.45 5.37
C ALA A 53 -10.06 1.72 5.55
N ILE A 54 -10.70 2.69 6.20
CA ILE A 54 -10.02 3.85 6.73
C ILE A 54 -9.18 3.37 7.91
N HIS A 55 -7.91 3.76 7.91
CA HIS A 55 -6.94 3.39 8.93
C HIS A 55 -6.60 1.90 9.02
N GLY A 56 -5.50 1.65 9.72
CA GLY A 56 -5.03 0.36 10.19
C GLY A 56 -3.98 0.63 11.26
N THR A 57 -3.90 -0.18 12.29
CA THR A 57 -2.89 0.00 13.35
C THR A 57 -1.96 -1.19 13.35
N THR A 58 -0.65 -0.93 13.26
CA THR A 58 0.40 -1.95 13.40
C THR A 58 0.83 -2.10 14.86
N GLU A 59 1.56 -3.16 15.20
CA GLU A 59 1.96 -3.45 16.61
C GLU A 59 2.83 -2.36 17.27
N ASP A 60 3.37 -1.43 16.49
CA ASP A 60 4.13 -0.26 16.96
C ASP A 60 3.24 0.97 17.23
N ASP A 61 1.92 0.76 17.35
CA ASP A 61 0.88 1.79 17.57
C ASP A 61 0.76 2.84 16.46
N TYR A 62 1.44 2.64 15.32
CA TYR A 62 1.31 3.55 14.18
C TYR A 62 -0.03 3.35 13.47
N THR A 63 -0.74 4.46 13.23
CA THR A 63 -2.01 4.49 12.53
C THR A 63 -1.80 4.88 11.07
N TRP A 64 -2.09 3.96 10.17
CA TRP A 64 -1.99 4.14 8.72
C TRP A 64 -3.13 5.02 8.18
N PHE A 65 -2.92 5.63 7.00
CA PHE A 65 -3.92 6.47 6.36
C PHE A 65 -5.11 5.67 5.84
N GLY A 66 -4.82 4.55 5.17
CA GLY A 66 -5.82 3.66 4.60
C GLY A 66 -5.25 2.27 4.34
N ARG A 67 -6.13 1.29 4.20
CA ARG A 67 -5.74 -0.09 3.89
C ARG A 67 -6.65 -0.72 2.85
N LEU A 68 -6.04 -1.54 1.99
CA LEU A 68 -6.72 -2.37 1.02
C LEU A 68 -6.45 -3.85 1.33
N TYR A 69 -7.50 -4.67 1.27
CA TYR A 69 -7.44 -6.11 1.45
C TYR A 69 -7.83 -6.84 0.18
N PHE A 70 -6.94 -7.73 -0.26
CA PHE A 70 -7.13 -8.61 -1.40
C PHE A 70 -7.12 -10.07 -0.94
N ASN A 71 -7.86 -10.91 -1.65
CA ASN A 71 -7.65 -12.35 -1.63
C ASN A 71 -6.90 -12.73 -2.91
N ARG A 72 -5.68 -13.26 -2.79
CA ARG A 72 -4.89 -13.73 -3.93
C ARG A 72 -4.34 -15.13 -3.66
N ARG A 73 -4.63 -16.05 -4.58
CA ARG A 73 -4.18 -17.45 -4.52
C ARG A 73 -4.47 -18.16 -3.18
N GLY A 74 -5.58 -17.80 -2.52
CA GLY A 74 -5.98 -18.36 -1.22
C GLY A 74 -5.46 -17.58 0.00
N ALA A 75 -4.48 -16.69 -0.18
CA ALA A 75 -3.95 -15.84 0.87
C ALA A 75 -4.70 -14.51 0.96
N ARG A 76 -4.82 -13.97 2.18
CA ARG A 76 -5.21 -12.58 2.42
C ARG A 76 -3.98 -11.71 2.29
N VAL A 77 -4.09 -10.63 1.55
CA VAL A 77 -3.02 -9.63 1.35
C VAL A 77 -3.53 -8.28 1.80
N ALA A 78 -2.80 -7.60 2.68
CA ALA A 78 -3.09 -6.25 3.11
C ALA A 78 -2.06 -5.29 2.53
N VAL A 79 -2.51 -4.19 1.97
CA VAL A 79 -1.68 -3.08 1.51
C VAL A 79 -2.00 -1.88 2.39
N LEU A 80 -1.04 -1.42 3.17
CA LEU A 80 -1.18 -0.27 4.06
C LEU A 80 -0.54 0.96 3.42
N PHE A 81 -1.31 2.05 3.35
CA PHE A 81 -0.88 3.31 2.77
C PHE A 81 -0.56 4.29 3.91
N PRO A 82 0.64 4.90 3.90
CA PRO A 82 1.04 5.86 4.91
C PRO A 82 0.33 7.20 4.68
N TRP A 83 0.42 8.11 5.65
CA TRP A 83 -0.03 9.48 5.42
C TRP A 83 0.86 10.16 4.39
N HIS A 84 0.31 11.09 3.61
CA HIS A 84 1.09 11.79 2.58
C HIS A 84 2.33 12.48 3.16
N GLN A 85 2.20 13.06 4.35
CA GLN A 85 3.31 13.71 5.06
C GLN A 85 4.43 12.75 5.49
N ASP A 86 4.19 11.43 5.51
CA ASP A 86 5.16 10.43 5.97
C ASP A 86 6.04 9.89 4.82
N PHE A 87 5.76 10.27 3.56
CA PHE A 87 6.63 9.97 2.43
C PHE A 87 7.87 10.87 2.38
N ASP A 88 7.77 12.12 2.83
CA ASP A 88 8.81 13.16 2.72
C ASP A 88 9.04 13.85 4.07
N HIS A 89 9.54 13.12 5.08
CA HIS A 89 9.79 13.73 6.39
C HIS A 89 11.13 13.35 7.05
N PRO A 90 12.22 14.10 6.77
CA PRO A 90 13.52 13.83 7.39
C PRO A 90 13.56 14.04 8.92
N VAL A 91 12.54 14.69 9.49
CA VAL A 91 12.54 15.14 10.91
C VAL A 91 11.86 14.13 11.85
N THR A 92 10.90 13.33 11.39
CA THR A 92 10.10 12.44 12.25
C THR A 92 10.68 11.04 12.39
N ARG A 93 11.70 10.67 11.58
CA ARG A 93 12.28 9.31 11.52
C ARG A 93 11.26 8.19 11.31
N MET A 94 10.08 8.53 10.81
CA MET A 94 9.10 7.57 10.34
C MET A 94 8.92 7.81 8.84
N ASP A 95 9.99 7.60 8.07
CA ASP A 95 9.84 7.36 6.63
C ASP A 95 9.02 6.07 6.54
N ARG A 96 7.72 6.18 6.28
CA ARG A 96 6.84 5.02 6.13
C ARG A 96 6.58 4.88 4.65
N SER A 97 7.17 3.86 4.04
CA SER A 97 6.73 3.37 2.75
C SER A 97 5.38 2.68 2.90
N ILE A 98 4.70 2.48 1.78
CA ILE A 98 3.64 1.49 1.65
C ILE A 98 4.16 0.14 2.14
N ASN A 99 3.38 -0.53 2.97
CA ASN A 99 3.68 -1.88 3.44
C ASN A 99 2.70 -2.88 2.83
N ILE A 100 3.22 -4.00 2.35
CA ILE A 100 2.40 -5.13 1.93
C ILE A 100 2.62 -6.31 2.86
N TYR A 101 1.52 -6.90 3.31
CA TYR A 101 1.49 -8.05 4.20
C TYR A 101 0.70 -9.19 3.57
N ALA A 102 1.11 -10.44 3.83
CA ALA A 102 0.32 -11.63 3.50
C ALA A 102 0.10 -12.53 4.73
N SER A 103 -1.06 -13.19 4.76
CA SER A 103 -1.40 -14.17 5.80
C SER A 103 -0.52 -15.42 5.76
N GLU A 104 0.09 -15.69 4.62
CA GLU A 104 1.05 -16.78 4.38
C GLU A 104 2.08 -16.32 3.34
N LYS A 105 3.24 -16.99 3.27
CA LYS A 105 4.31 -16.60 2.34
C LYS A 105 3.87 -16.84 0.90
N MET A 106 3.73 -15.77 0.14
CA MET A 106 3.49 -15.81 -1.30
C MET A 106 4.80 -15.55 -2.08
N PRO A 107 4.91 -16.03 -3.34
CA PRO A 107 5.99 -15.62 -4.24
C PRO A 107 6.05 -14.10 -4.39
N GLU A 108 7.24 -13.52 -4.31
CA GLU A 108 7.44 -12.06 -4.43
C GLU A 108 6.85 -11.51 -5.73
N LYS A 109 7.03 -12.21 -6.85
CA LYS A 109 6.43 -11.85 -8.15
C LYS A 109 4.92 -11.66 -8.13
N ASP A 110 4.20 -12.38 -7.27
CA ASP A 110 2.75 -12.21 -7.16
C ASP A 110 2.38 -10.91 -6.45
N ILE A 111 3.23 -10.48 -5.50
CA ILE A 111 3.07 -9.24 -4.76
C ILE A 111 3.57 -8.05 -5.58
N GLU A 112 4.70 -8.19 -6.28
CA GLU A 112 5.15 -7.23 -7.29
C GLU A 112 4.04 -6.98 -8.31
N GLY A 113 3.43 -8.05 -8.85
CA GLY A 113 2.31 -7.92 -9.77
C GLY A 113 1.12 -7.16 -9.19
N LEU A 114 0.77 -7.38 -7.91
CA LEU A 114 -0.26 -6.60 -7.23
C LEU A 114 0.14 -5.13 -7.06
N ALA A 115 1.39 -4.86 -6.69
CA ALA A 115 1.90 -3.50 -6.53
C ALA A 115 1.89 -2.73 -7.87
N GLU A 116 2.27 -3.39 -8.96
CA GLU A 116 2.23 -2.84 -10.32
C GLU A 116 0.80 -2.56 -10.79
N GLU A 117 -0.14 -3.49 -10.57
CA GLU A 117 -1.56 -3.28 -10.88
C GLU A 117 -2.12 -2.06 -10.13
N LEU A 118 -1.79 -1.92 -8.84
CA LEU A 118 -2.19 -0.76 -8.03
C LEU A 118 -1.59 0.54 -8.56
N GLY A 119 -0.30 0.55 -8.92
CA GLY A 119 0.36 1.72 -9.50
C GLY A 119 -0.23 2.14 -10.85
N LEU A 120 -0.54 1.17 -11.71
CA LEU A 120 -1.23 1.39 -12.98
C LEU A 120 -2.62 1.99 -12.74
N GLN A 121 -3.42 1.41 -11.85
CA GLN A 121 -4.76 1.90 -11.56
C GLN A 121 -4.75 3.30 -10.92
N ALA A 122 -3.78 3.60 -10.05
CA ALA A 122 -3.59 4.93 -9.48
C ALA A 122 -3.32 5.98 -10.59
N THR A 123 -2.45 5.62 -11.54
CA THR A 123 -2.13 6.48 -12.69
C THR A 123 -3.34 6.71 -13.59
N LEU A 124 -4.09 5.65 -13.90
CA LEU A 124 -5.31 5.73 -14.73
C LEU A 124 -6.40 6.56 -14.07
N TYR A 125 -6.62 6.36 -12.76
CA TYR A 125 -7.60 7.12 -11.99
C TYR A 125 -7.30 8.61 -12.11
N ARG A 126 -6.05 9.04 -11.91
CA ARG A 126 -5.68 10.44 -11.99
C ARG A 126 -5.92 11.06 -13.37
N ASN A 127 -5.56 10.35 -14.45
CA ASN A 127 -5.76 10.83 -15.81
C ASN A 127 -7.24 11.06 -16.17
N ILE A 128 -8.16 10.32 -15.57
CA ILE A 128 -9.60 10.49 -15.81
C ILE A 128 -10.11 11.78 -15.15
N TRP A 129 -9.59 12.14 -13.97
CA TRP A 129 -10.03 13.32 -13.21
C TRP A 129 -9.34 14.63 -13.62
N GLU A 130 -8.28 14.60 -14.42
CA GLU A 130 -7.66 15.82 -14.99
C GLU A 130 -8.24 16.23 -16.36
N ILE A 131 -9.09 15.38 -16.97
CA ILE A 131 -9.74 15.64 -18.27
C ILE A 131 -11.17 16.22 -18.11
N CYS A 132 -11.68 16.33 -16.88
CA CYS A 132 -12.96 16.97 -16.58
C CYS A 132 -12.77 18.38 -16.03
#